data_AF-A0A1F3WWS2-F1
#
_entry.id   AF-A0A1F3WWS2-F1
#
_cell.length_a   1.000
_cell.length_b   1.000
_cell.length_c   1.000
_cell.angle_alpha   90.00
_cell.angle_beta   90.00
_cell.angle_gamma   90.00
#
_symmetry.space_group_name_H-M   'P 1'
#
loop_
_entity.id
_entity.type
_entity.pdbx_description
1 polymer ?
#
loop_
_entity_poly.entity_id
_entity_poly.type
_entity_poly.pdbx_seq_one_letter_code
_entity_poly.pdbx_strand_id
1 'polypeptide(L)'
;MKKILNLKILAHKKTLLTLLIFHFLLYIFFGWWKSDIPKFEINQGGANGASNTIHFVKTLNSLIQNELEHGWLPNDFFLSPTKLLIDNRPNFQIGVLTIIRHSVRVLRDNLSRQRTTDEINPFVNKAFSYISNDYEKLLLPSFESRMHETIDHLDIFLKNYEANLASANYYPRSDNLIQVFDQYISELGSLNNKLLSGDTSFFSSDDLFYLVKGTNYALYSVLHAILKDFKTVLEEKKCMPLIQETISRIKQSDFDPIIVVSGDNESLLANHLIQLAGITSDVRQKLKSLNVMLDKN
;
A
#
# COMPACT_ATOMS: atom_id res chain seq x y z
N MET A 1 28.61 19.35 54.19
CA MET A 1 27.31 19.50 53.47
C MET A 1 27.43 19.52 51.93
N LYS A 2 28.24 20.39 51.30
CA LYS A 2 28.36 20.47 49.82
C LYS A 2 28.68 19.15 49.10
N LYS A 3 29.54 18.29 49.66
CA LYS A 3 29.93 17.00 49.05
C LYS A 3 28.78 15.99 48.98
N ILE A 4 27.91 15.97 50.00
CA ILE A 4 26.74 15.09 50.08
C ILE A 4 25.64 15.56 49.11
N LEU A 5 25.48 16.88 48.94
CA LEU A 5 24.54 17.45 47.97
C LEU A 5 24.94 17.10 46.53
N ASN A 6 26.23 17.21 46.19
CA ASN A 6 26.75 16.83 44.87
C ASN A 6 26.61 15.32 44.58
N LEU A 7 26.79 14.46 45.59
CA LEU A 7 26.58 13.01 45.44
C LEU A 7 25.11 12.66 45.18
N LYS A 8 24.15 13.31 45.86
CA LYS A 8 22.72 13.12 45.61
C LYS A 8 22.31 13.61 44.21
N ILE A 9 22.82 14.76 43.77
CA ILE A 9 22.58 15.29 42.41
C ILE A 9 23.16 14.33 41.35
N LEU A 10 24.35 13.77 41.58
CA LEU A 10 24.98 12.82 40.66
C LEU A 10 24.19 11.50 40.58
N ALA A 11 23.70 10.98 41.72
CA ALA A 11 22.86 9.78 41.76
C ALA A 11 21.51 10.01 41.06
N HIS A 12 20.91 11.19 41.22
CA HIS A 12 19.67 11.56 40.51
C HIS A 12 19.88 11.70 38.99
N LYS A 13 21.02 12.27 38.56
CA LYS A 13 21.38 12.33 37.14
C LYS A 13 21.62 10.95 36.53
N LYS A 14 22.28 10.03 37.26
CA LYS A 14 22.49 8.64 36.80
C LYS A 14 21.17 7.88 36.68
N THR A 15 20.28 8.01 37.66
CA THR A 15 18.95 7.38 37.63
C THR A 15 18.06 7.92 36.50
N LEU A 16 18.09 9.24 36.26
CA LEU A 16 17.41 9.86 35.11
C LEU A 16 17.96 9.36 33.77
N LEU A 17 19.28 9.26 33.63
CA LEU A 17 19.91 8.75 32.42
C LEU A 17 19.55 7.29 32.15
N THR A 18 19.56 6.43 33.19
CA THR A 18 19.13 5.03 33.04
C THR A 18 17.66 4.90 32.65
N LEU A 19 16.78 5.75 33.19
CA LEU A 19 15.37 5.77 32.80
C LEU A 19 15.17 6.22 31.35
N LEU A 20 15.93 7.23 30.89
CA LEU A 20 15.92 7.67 29.50
C LEU A 20 16.42 6.58 28.55
N ILE A 21 17.53 5.90 28.88
CA ILE A 21 18.04 4.78 28.08
C ILE A 21 17.02 3.63 28.06
N PHE A 22 16.42 3.30 29.20
CA PHE A 22 15.40 2.25 29.27
C PHE A 22 14.15 2.60 28.45
N HIS A 23 13.67 3.84 28.53
CA HIS A 23 12.54 4.30 27.72
C HIS A 23 12.89 4.30 26.22
N PHE A 24 14.10 4.71 25.87
CA PHE A 24 14.60 4.65 24.49
C PHE A 24 14.71 3.21 23.97
N LEU A 25 15.20 2.28 24.78
CA LEU A 25 15.25 0.85 24.45
C LEU A 25 13.86 0.23 24.31
N LEU A 26 12.93 0.57 25.20
CA LEU A 26 11.52 0.19 25.05
C LEU A 26 10.94 0.73 23.75
N TYR A 27 11.24 1.99 23.42
CA TYR A 27 10.76 2.60 22.18
C TYR A 27 11.35 1.90 20.93
N ILE A 28 12.64 1.54 20.93
CA ILE A 28 13.25 0.72 19.86
C ILE A 28 12.56 -0.64 19.76
N PHE A 29 12.31 -1.30 20.90
CA PHE A 29 11.64 -2.59 20.92
C PHE A 29 10.21 -2.51 20.35
N PHE A 30 9.43 -1.50 20.74
CA PHE A 30 8.09 -1.28 20.17
C PHE A 30 8.14 -0.87 18.70
N GLY A 31 9.15 -0.10 18.28
CA GLY A 31 9.37 0.24 16.86
C GLY A 31 9.69 -0.99 16.02
N TRP A 32 10.53 -1.89 16.53
CA TRP A 32 10.83 -3.17 15.90
C TRP A 32 9.58 -4.06 15.79
N TRP A 33 8.78 -4.16 16.85
CA TRP A 33 7.53 -4.92 16.83
C TRP A 33 6.51 -4.37 15.82
N LYS A 34 6.46 -3.04 15.64
CA LYS A 34 5.61 -2.39 14.63
C LYS A 34 6.13 -2.50 13.20
N SER A 35 7.37 -2.94 13.02
CA SER A 35 8.04 -2.97 11.71
C SER A 35 7.76 -4.23 10.88
N ASP A 36 6.99 -5.18 11.43
CA ASP A 36 6.63 -6.40 10.73
C ASP A 36 5.92 -6.11 9.41
N ILE A 37 6.43 -6.71 8.35
CA ILE A 37 5.92 -6.53 6.99
C ILE A 37 4.89 -7.65 6.72
N PRO A 38 3.66 -7.30 6.32
CA PRO A 38 2.64 -8.30 6.07
C PRO A 38 3.03 -9.19 4.89
N LYS A 39 2.77 -10.49 5.02
CA LYS A 39 2.89 -11.45 3.92
C LYS A 39 1.78 -11.26 2.91
N PHE A 40 2.02 -11.65 1.66
CA PHE A 40 1.08 -11.48 0.56
C PHE A 40 -0.05 -12.52 0.67
N GLU A 41 -0.92 -12.37 1.65
CA GLU A 41 -2.00 -13.30 1.94
C GLU A 41 -3.33 -12.62 1.68
N ILE A 42 -4.29 -13.40 1.17
CA ILE A 42 -5.66 -12.91 1.04
C ILE A 42 -6.30 -13.10 2.40
N ASN A 43 -6.42 -12.02 3.16
CA ASN A 43 -7.31 -12.00 4.31
C ASN A 43 -8.73 -12.17 3.78
N GLN A 44 -9.26 -13.40 3.84
CA GLN A 44 -10.63 -13.77 3.48
C GLN A 44 -11.65 -13.22 4.51
N GLY A 45 -11.46 -11.98 4.95
CA GLY A 45 -12.40 -11.23 5.80
C GLY A 45 -13.67 -10.93 5.00
N GLY A 46 -14.51 -11.96 4.80
CA GLY A 46 -15.77 -11.83 4.09
C GLY A 46 -16.15 -12.98 3.16
N ALA A 47 -15.54 -14.18 3.27
CA ALA A 47 -15.99 -15.34 2.49
C ALA A 47 -17.45 -15.79 2.77
N ASN A 48 -18.12 -15.19 3.76
CA ASN A 48 -19.53 -15.43 4.11
C ASN A 48 -20.44 -14.18 3.97
N GLY A 49 -19.99 -13.12 3.30
CA GLY A 49 -20.76 -11.87 3.16
C GLY A 49 -21.41 -11.72 1.78
N ALA A 50 -22.74 -11.63 1.76
CA ALA A 50 -23.66 -11.20 0.67
C ALA A 50 -23.12 -11.22 -0.77
N SER A 51 -23.79 -11.94 -1.68
CA SER A 51 -23.44 -11.98 -3.12
C SER A 51 -23.49 -10.63 -3.85
N ASN A 52 -23.93 -9.56 -3.17
CA ASN A 52 -24.08 -8.21 -3.70
C ASN A 52 -23.11 -7.21 -3.02
N THR A 53 -21.82 -7.53 -3.00
CA THR A 53 -20.78 -6.62 -2.46
C THR A 53 -19.72 -6.31 -3.50
N ILE A 54 -19.08 -5.15 -3.36
CA ILE A 54 -17.93 -4.74 -4.16
C ILE A 54 -16.65 -5.16 -3.43
N HIS A 55 -15.99 -6.21 -3.90
CA HIS A 55 -14.76 -6.70 -3.27
C HIS A 55 -13.63 -5.69 -3.37
N PHE A 56 -13.56 -4.94 -4.47
CA PHE A 56 -12.55 -3.91 -4.71
C PHE A 56 -12.52 -2.90 -3.56
N VAL A 57 -13.68 -2.35 -3.19
CA VAL A 57 -13.77 -1.37 -2.09
C VAL A 57 -13.50 -2.01 -0.73
N LYS A 58 -14.00 -3.23 -0.48
CA LYS A 58 -13.70 -3.96 0.77
C LYS A 58 -12.20 -4.19 0.94
N THR A 59 -11.51 -4.59 -0.12
CA THR A 59 -10.04 -4.76 -0.10
C THR A 59 -9.31 -3.45 0.16
N LEU A 60 -9.75 -2.33 -0.41
CA LEU A 60 -9.16 -1.02 -0.09
C LEU A 60 -9.32 -0.67 1.39
N ASN A 61 -10.51 -0.89 1.96
CA ASN A 61 -10.74 -0.66 3.39
C ASN A 61 -9.86 -1.57 4.25
N SER A 62 -9.75 -2.85 3.92
CA SER A 62 -8.88 -3.79 4.65
C SER A 62 -7.40 -3.41 4.57
N LEU A 63 -6.92 -2.94 3.41
CA LEU A 63 -5.54 -2.45 3.28
C LEU A 63 -5.30 -1.23 4.17
N ILE A 64 -6.20 -0.24 4.15
CA ILE A 64 -6.08 0.96 4.99
C ILE A 64 -6.14 0.57 6.48
N GLN A 65 -7.06 -0.32 6.87
CA GLN A 65 -7.19 -0.80 8.25
C GLN A 65 -5.92 -1.50 8.73
N ASN A 66 -5.34 -2.39 7.92
CA ASN A 66 -4.11 -3.09 8.27
C ASN A 66 -2.93 -2.13 8.51
N GLU A 67 -2.83 -1.05 7.74
CA GLU A 67 -1.80 -0.02 7.98
C GLU A 67 -2.08 0.84 9.21
N LEU A 68 -3.35 0.99 9.61
CA LEU A 68 -3.73 1.67 10.84
C LEU A 68 -3.50 0.82 12.10
N GLU A 69 -3.63 -0.51 12.03
CA GLU A 69 -3.46 -1.42 13.18
C GLU A 69 -2.06 -1.28 13.83
N HIS A 70 -1.02 -1.09 13.01
CA HIS A 70 0.36 -0.95 13.45
C HIS A 70 0.76 0.53 13.68
N GLY A 71 -0.09 1.45 13.22
CA GLY A 71 0.17 2.89 13.17
C GLY A 71 0.83 3.32 11.85
N TRP A 72 0.57 4.56 11.46
CA TRP A 72 1.17 5.16 10.28
C TRP A 72 2.54 5.74 10.63
N LEU A 73 3.61 5.07 10.21
CA LEU A 73 4.98 5.44 10.56
C LEU A 73 5.57 6.58 9.70
N PRO A 74 5.15 6.82 8.43
CA PRO A 74 5.73 7.89 7.62
C PRO A 74 5.59 9.31 8.20
N ASN A 75 4.55 9.57 9.00
CA ASN A 75 4.38 10.86 9.67
C ASN A 75 4.96 10.90 11.09
N ASP A 76 5.66 9.86 11.55
CA ASP A 76 6.32 9.87 12.86
C ASP A 76 7.34 11.01 12.98
N PHE A 77 7.55 11.47 14.21
CA PHE A 77 8.52 12.51 14.54
C PHE A 77 9.91 12.19 13.98
N PHE A 78 10.61 13.18 13.42
CA PHE A 78 11.85 12.96 12.66
C PHE A 78 13.02 12.38 13.47
N LEU A 79 13.03 12.53 14.80
CA LEU A 79 14.01 11.89 15.69
C LEU A 79 13.53 10.55 16.25
N SER A 80 12.42 10.00 15.74
CA SER A 80 11.98 8.68 16.16
C SER A 80 13.01 7.63 15.71
N PRO A 81 13.31 6.64 16.55
CA PRO A 81 14.04 5.45 16.16
C PRO A 81 13.51 4.77 14.90
N THR A 82 12.20 4.87 14.61
CA THR A 82 11.62 4.37 13.37
C THR A 82 12.24 5.05 12.14
N LYS A 83 12.29 6.40 12.10
CA LYS A 83 12.88 7.11 10.95
C LYS A 83 14.40 7.03 10.88
N LEU A 84 15.08 6.79 12.00
CA LEU A 84 16.55 6.78 12.05
C LEU A 84 17.16 5.39 11.85
N LEU A 85 16.43 4.32 12.21
CA LEU A 85 16.96 2.95 12.26
C LEU A 85 16.06 1.90 11.60
N ILE A 86 14.78 2.21 11.33
CA ILE A 86 13.76 1.24 10.89
C ILE A 86 12.86 1.85 9.80
N ASP A 87 13.48 2.28 8.70
CA ASP A 87 12.86 2.95 7.54
C ASP A 87 12.13 2.00 6.57
N ASN A 88 12.43 0.70 6.61
CA ASN A 88 11.79 -0.32 5.77
C ASN A 88 10.25 -0.30 5.80
N ARG A 89 9.65 -0.30 7.00
CA ARG A 89 8.18 -0.33 7.15
C ARG A 89 7.51 0.97 6.66
N PRO A 90 7.99 2.18 7.02
CA PRO A 90 7.51 3.43 6.42
C PRO A 90 7.50 3.42 4.89
N ASN A 91 8.59 3.00 4.24
CA ASN A 91 8.67 2.94 2.78
C ASN A 91 7.65 1.94 2.20
N PHE A 92 7.51 0.77 2.83
CA PHE A 92 6.47 -0.19 2.47
C PHE A 92 5.06 0.43 2.54
N GLN A 93 4.74 1.14 3.62
CA GLN A 93 3.45 1.81 3.81
C GLN A 93 3.16 2.85 2.73
N ILE A 94 4.17 3.61 2.31
CA ILE A 94 4.06 4.57 1.20
C ILE A 94 3.73 3.85 -0.13
N GLY A 95 4.33 2.68 -0.36
CA GLY A 95 4.04 1.85 -1.53
C GLY A 95 2.58 1.37 -1.55
N VAL A 96 2.10 0.88 -0.41
CA VAL A 96 0.69 0.48 -0.23
C VAL A 96 -0.26 1.64 -0.51
N LEU A 97 0.03 2.80 0.09
CA LEU A 97 -0.76 4.02 -0.08
C LEU A 97 -0.86 4.48 -1.53
N THR A 98 0.22 4.32 -2.30
CA THR A 98 0.23 4.68 -3.73
C THR A 98 -0.85 3.92 -4.50
N ILE A 99 -0.91 2.58 -4.35
CA ILE A 99 -1.96 1.77 -4.98
C ILE A 99 -3.35 2.13 -4.48
N ILE A 100 -3.52 2.37 -3.18
CA ILE A 100 -4.81 2.80 -2.62
C ILE A 100 -5.27 4.10 -3.28
N ARG A 101 -4.39 5.10 -3.40
CA ARG A 101 -4.71 6.39 -4.03
C ARG A 101 -5.12 6.26 -5.49
N HIS A 102 -4.38 5.47 -6.28
CA HIS A 102 -4.76 5.21 -7.67
C HIS A 102 -6.12 4.49 -7.76
N SER A 103 -6.35 3.52 -6.87
CA SER A 103 -7.58 2.73 -6.85
C SER A 103 -8.80 3.57 -6.44
N VAL A 104 -8.68 4.41 -5.41
CA VAL A 104 -9.75 5.34 -5.00
C VAL A 104 -10.00 6.40 -6.07
N ARG A 105 -8.97 6.87 -6.78
CA ARG A 105 -9.13 7.77 -7.93
C ARG A 105 -9.98 7.14 -9.03
N VAL A 106 -9.62 5.94 -9.47
CA VAL A 106 -10.36 5.25 -10.55
C VAL A 106 -11.76 4.83 -10.08
N LEU A 107 -11.92 4.51 -8.79
CA LEU A 107 -13.24 4.28 -8.20
C LEU A 107 -14.13 5.53 -8.35
N ARG A 108 -13.61 6.71 -8.03
CA ARG A 108 -14.31 7.99 -8.15
C ARG A 108 -14.61 8.35 -9.61
N ASP A 109 -13.61 8.23 -10.47
CA ASP A 109 -13.66 8.80 -11.82
C ASP A 109 -14.38 7.88 -12.80
N ASN A 110 -14.33 6.55 -12.58
CA ASN A 110 -14.79 5.55 -13.54
C ASN A 110 -15.71 4.49 -12.93
N LEU A 111 -15.31 3.80 -11.85
CA LEU A 111 -16.05 2.62 -11.41
C LEU A 111 -17.39 2.94 -10.76
N SER A 112 -17.54 4.14 -10.19
CA SER A 112 -18.80 4.59 -9.56
C SER A 112 -19.73 5.35 -10.50
N ARG A 113 -19.37 5.50 -11.79
CA ARG A 113 -20.09 6.33 -12.78
C ARG A 113 -20.25 5.58 -14.10
N GLN A 114 -21.37 5.76 -14.79
CA GLN A 114 -21.60 5.10 -16.08
C GLN A 114 -20.88 5.86 -17.21
N ARG A 115 -20.88 7.20 -17.13
CA ARG A 115 -20.21 8.11 -18.05
C ARG A 115 -19.35 9.10 -17.28
N THR A 116 -18.28 9.59 -17.91
CA THR A 116 -17.38 10.61 -17.34
C THR A 116 -18.05 11.98 -17.12
N THR A 117 -19.29 12.16 -17.57
CA THR A 117 -20.13 13.35 -17.37
C THR A 117 -21.13 13.21 -16.23
N ASP A 118 -21.34 12.00 -15.68
CA ASP A 118 -22.34 11.77 -14.63
C ASP A 118 -21.94 12.45 -13.31
N GLU A 119 -22.84 12.64 -12.35
CA GLU A 119 -22.42 13.22 -11.07
C GLU A 119 -21.42 12.30 -10.34
N ILE A 120 -20.39 12.87 -9.71
CA ILE A 120 -19.43 12.10 -8.91
C ILE A 120 -20.12 11.72 -7.59
N ASN A 121 -20.02 10.44 -7.20
CA ASN A 121 -20.54 10.00 -5.91
C ASN A 121 -19.89 10.80 -4.76
N PRO A 122 -20.68 11.46 -3.88
CA PRO A 122 -20.15 12.37 -2.87
C PRO A 122 -19.31 11.65 -1.80
N PHE A 123 -19.62 10.39 -1.48
CA PHE A 123 -18.86 9.62 -0.50
C PHE A 123 -17.50 9.20 -1.06
N VAL A 124 -17.46 8.68 -2.28
CA VAL A 124 -16.21 8.33 -2.96
C VAL A 124 -15.34 9.57 -3.19
N ASN A 125 -15.95 10.72 -3.52
CA ASN A 125 -15.21 11.97 -3.67
C ASN A 125 -14.56 12.45 -2.35
N LYS A 126 -15.28 12.34 -1.23
CA LYS A 126 -14.73 12.64 0.10
C LYS A 126 -13.59 11.68 0.47
N ALA A 127 -13.78 10.38 0.25
CA ALA A 127 -12.73 9.37 0.45
C ALA A 127 -11.48 9.70 -0.36
N PHE A 128 -11.62 10.03 -1.65
CA PHE A 128 -10.52 10.48 -2.49
C PHE A 128 -9.82 11.72 -1.93
N SER A 129 -10.60 12.70 -1.47
CA SER A 129 -10.05 13.94 -0.91
C SER A 129 -9.23 13.67 0.35
N TYR A 130 -9.72 12.82 1.25
CA TYR A 130 -9.03 12.46 2.48
C TYR A 130 -7.74 11.67 2.24
N ILE A 131 -7.79 10.61 1.43
CA ILE A 131 -6.61 9.78 1.17
C ILE A 131 -5.52 10.51 0.35
N SER A 132 -5.90 11.57 -0.37
CA SER A 132 -4.97 12.43 -1.11
C SER A 132 -4.29 13.50 -0.25
N ASN A 133 -4.62 13.62 1.04
CA ASN A 133 -3.91 14.52 1.94
C ASN A 133 -2.44 14.14 2.07
N ASP A 134 -1.61 15.09 2.48
CA ASP A 134 -0.20 14.89 2.79
C ASP A 134 -0.02 13.77 3.83
N TYR A 135 0.75 12.76 3.46
CA TYR A 135 0.98 11.56 4.28
C TYR A 135 2.09 11.74 5.31
N GLU A 136 2.86 12.84 5.24
CA GLU A 136 3.92 13.16 6.20
C GLU A 136 3.43 14.08 7.32
N LYS A 137 2.16 14.50 7.25
CA LYS A 137 1.59 15.46 8.19
C LYS A 137 1.46 14.86 9.60
N LEU A 138 2.33 15.33 10.48
CA LEU A 138 2.35 14.97 11.91
C LEU A 138 1.23 15.65 12.72
N LEU A 139 0.91 16.91 12.39
CA LEU A 139 -0.04 17.75 13.14
C LEU A 139 -1.49 17.64 12.64
N LEU A 140 -2.43 18.07 13.48
CA LEU A 140 -3.86 17.92 13.24
C LEU A 140 -4.37 18.64 11.97
N PRO A 141 -5.30 18.01 11.22
CA PRO A 141 -5.66 16.60 11.31
C PRO A 141 -4.50 15.72 10.79
N SER A 142 -4.17 14.66 11.53
CA SER A 142 -3.12 13.70 11.16
C SER A 142 -3.56 12.86 9.96
N PHE A 143 -2.58 12.27 9.27
CA PHE A 143 -2.89 11.39 8.15
C PHE A 143 -3.69 10.15 8.57
N GLU A 144 -3.42 9.58 9.74
CA GLU A 144 -4.23 8.48 10.31
C GLU A 144 -5.71 8.84 10.47
N SER A 145 -5.99 10.05 10.97
CA SER A 145 -7.37 10.55 11.07
C SER A 145 -8.02 10.64 9.69
N ARG A 146 -7.28 11.06 8.66
CA ARG A 146 -7.79 11.09 7.27
C ARG A 146 -8.01 9.70 6.70
N MET A 147 -7.18 8.72 7.07
CA MET A 147 -7.36 7.33 6.67
C MET A 147 -8.63 6.72 7.29
N HIS A 148 -8.91 7.00 8.58
CA HIS A 148 -10.19 6.63 9.21
C HIS A 148 -11.39 7.26 8.48
N GLU A 149 -11.35 8.57 8.21
CA GLU A 149 -12.42 9.24 7.45
C GLU A 149 -12.58 8.66 6.04
N THR A 150 -11.50 8.21 5.42
CA THR A 150 -11.53 7.51 4.11
C THR A 150 -12.31 6.20 4.23
N ILE A 151 -11.97 5.36 5.21
CA ILE A 151 -12.66 4.08 5.46
C ILE A 151 -14.16 4.32 5.69
N ASP A 152 -14.52 5.28 6.55
CA ASP A 152 -15.91 5.58 6.88
C ASP A 152 -16.74 5.89 5.63
N HIS A 153 -16.20 6.71 4.71
CA HIS A 153 -16.89 7.10 3.49
C HIS A 153 -16.97 5.95 2.47
N LEU A 154 -15.94 5.12 2.37
CA LEU A 154 -15.96 3.92 1.52
C LEU A 154 -16.94 2.86 2.07
N ASP A 155 -17.04 2.71 3.39
CA ASP A 155 -18.03 1.83 4.03
C ASP A 155 -19.47 2.32 3.84
N ILE A 156 -19.71 3.64 3.90
CA ILE A 156 -21.02 4.20 3.56
C ILE A 156 -21.37 3.92 2.09
N PHE A 157 -20.42 4.09 1.17
CA PHE A 157 -20.62 3.75 -0.23
C PHE A 157 -20.97 2.26 -0.42
N LEU A 158 -20.23 1.36 0.23
CA LEU A 158 -20.51 -0.08 0.23
C LEU A 158 -21.91 -0.41 0.76
N LYS A 159 -22.29 0.14 1.92
CA LYS A 159 -23.62 -0.08 2.51
C LYS A 159 -24.74 0.41 1.60
N ASN A 160 -24.55 1.56 0.95
CA ASN A 160 -25.52 2.10 0.00
C ASN A 160 -25.65 1.22 -1.25
N TYR A 161 -24.55 0.63 -1.73
CA TYR A 161 -24.56 -0.32 -2.84
C TYR A 161 -25.27 -1.62 -2.44
N GLU A 162 -24.92 -2.19 -1.28
CA GLU A 162 -25.53 -3.42 -0.74
C GLU A 162 -27.06 -3.25 -0.53
N ALA A 163 -27.49 -2.03 -0.16
CA ALA A 163 -28.90 -1.65 -0.02
C ALA A 163 -29.60 -1.30 -1.36
N ASN A 164 -28.91 -1.43 -2.50
CA ASN A 164 -29.40 -1.10 -3.85
C ASN A 164 -29.95 0.34 -3.97
N LEU A 165 -29.32 1.30 -3.30
CA LEU A 165 -29.70 2.70 -3.40
C LEU A 165 -29.16 3.29 -4.71
N ALA A 166 -30.00 4.07 -5.41
CA ALA A 166 -29.64 4.71 -6.69
C ALA A 166 -28.39 5.61 -6.62
N SER A 167 -28.03 6.07 -5.42
CA SER A 167 -26.85 6.90 -5.16
C SER A 167 -25.52 6.14 -5.23
N ALA A 168 -25.52 4.80 -5.19
CA ALA A 168 -24.30 4.00 -5.11
C ALA A 168 -24.29 2.90 -6.18
N ASN A 169 -23.85 3.27 -7.38
CA ASN A 169 -23.67 2.34 -8.50
C ASN A 169 -22.20 1.93 -8.63
N TYR A 170 -21.96 0.71 -9.11
CA TYR A 170 -20.64 0.18 -9.45
C TYR A 170 -20.69 -0.52 -10.80
N TYR A 171 -19.76 -0.18 -11.70
CA TYR A 171 -19.80 -0.60 -13.09
C TYR A 171 -18.57 -1.44 -13.48
N PRO A 172 -18.60 -2.77 -13.27
CA PRO A 172 -17.51 -3.68 -13.63
C PRO A 172 -17.52 -3.98 -15.14
N ARG A 173 -17.05 -3.02 -15.94
CA ARG A 173 -17.00 -3.10 -17.41
C ARG A 173 -15.56 -3.15 -17.93
N SER A 174 -15.35 -3.66 -19.15
CA SER A 174 -14.01 -3.80 -19.74
C SER A 174 -13.28 -2.46 -19.89
N ASP A 175 -13.97 -1.41 -20.36
CA ASP A 175 -13.43 -0.05 -20.49
C ASP A 175 -13.00 0.52 -19.13
N ASN A 176 -13.82 0.33 -18.10
CA ASN A 176 -13.47 0.73 -16.73
C ASN A 176 -12.29 -0.07 -16.17
N LEU A 177 -12.19 -1.37 -16.47
CA LEU A 177 -11.06 -2.20 -16.04
C LEU A 177 -9.75 -1.77 -16.70
N ILE A 178 -9.79 -1.38 -17.98
CA ILE A 178 -8.63 -0.82 -18.67
C ILE A 178 -8.12 0.43 -17.95
N GLN A 179 -9.02 1.33 -17.51
CA GLN A 179 -8.64 2.53 -16.75
C GLN A 179 -7.97 2.20 -15.41
N VAL A 180 -8.41 1.13 -14.73
CA VAL A 180 -7.75 0.63 -13.51
C VAL A 180 -6.34 0.17 -13.83
N PHE A 181 -6.17 -0.68 -14.84
CA PHE A 181 -4.87 -1.21 -15.22
C PHE A 181 -3.93 -0.14 -15.76
N ASP A 182 -4.41 0.87 -16.47
CA ASP A 182 -3.58 1.98 -16.97
C ASP A 182 -2.88 2.74 -15.83
N GLN A 183 -3.57 2.97 -14.70
CA GLN A 183 -2.95 3.58 -13.52
C GLN A 183 -1.81 2.70 -12.97
N TYR A 184 -2.05 1.39 -12.84
CA TYR A 184 -1.04 0.47 -12.32
C TYR A 184 0.13 0.28 -13.29
N ILE A 185 -0.13 0.20 -14.59
CA ILE A 185 0.91 0.09 -15.63
C ILE A 185 1.83 1.32 -15.62
N SER A 186 1.26 2.51 -15.41
CA SER A 186 2.02 3.74 -15.29
C SER A 186 2.91 3.72 -14.05
N GLU A 187 2.35 3.36 -12.89
CA GLU A 187 3.08 3.31 -11.62
C GLU A 187 4.21 2.28 -11.64
N LEU A 188 3.92 1.04 -12.06
CA LEU A 188 4.93 -0.01 -12.22
C LEU A 188 6.03 0.40 -13.21
N GLY A 189 5.70 1.21 -14.22
CA GLY A 189 6.69 1.76 -15.13
C GLY A 189 7.64 2.76 -14.47
N SER A 190 7.09 3.67 -13.68
CA SER A 190 7.86 4.64 -12.89
C SER A 190 8.79 3.93 -11.91
N LEU A 191 8.26 2.97 -11.14
CA LEU A 191 9.03 2.20 -10.16
C LEU A 191 10.12 1.34 -10.82
N ASN A 192 9.80 0.68 -11.94
CA ASN A 192 10.79 -0.11 -12.67
C ASN A 192 11.95 0.77 -13.19
N ASN A 193 11.68 1.98 -13.67
CA ASN A 193 12.73 2.90 -14.08
C ASN A 193 13.61 3.32 -12.90
N LYS A 194 13.02 3.57 -11.72
CA LYS A 194 13.78 3.86 -10.49
C LYS A 194 14.67 2.68 -10.09
N LEU A 195 14.15 1.46 -10.09
CA LEU A 195 14.91 0.25 -9.78
C LEU A 195 16.10 0.04 -10.71
N LEU A 196 15.94 0.33 -12.01
CA LEU A 196 16.99 0.15 -13.00
C LEU A 196 18.00 1.30 -13.06
N SER A 197 17.63 2.49 -12.55
CA SER A 197 18.51 3.67 -12.62
C SER A 197 19.79 3.54 -11.79
N GLY A 198 19.83 2.65 -10.79
CA GLY A 198 21.05 2.32 -10.04
C GLY A 198 21.60 3.44 -9.14
N ASP A 199 21.12 4.68 -9.25
CA ASP A 199 21.55 5.86 -8.49
C ASP A 199 21.03 5.87 -7.04
N THR A 200 21.18 4.76 -6.32
CA THR A 200 20.79 4.66 -4.91
C THR A 200 22.00 4.31 -4.06
N SER A 201 22.24 5.08 -2.99
CA SER A 201 23.14 4.69 -1.91
C SER A 201 22.70 3.34 -1.33
N PHE A 202 23.60 2.62 -0.65
CA PHE A 202 23.26 1.37 0.04
C PHE A 202 22.04 1.51 0.96
N PHE A 203 21.93 2.64 1.67
CA PHE A 203 20.81 3.03 2.55
C PHE A 203 19.57 3.57 1.84
N SER A 204 19.57 3.66 0.51
CA SER A 204 18.39 4.07 -0.28
C SER A 204 17.89 2.95 -1.18
N SER A 205 18.71 1.91 -1.35
CA SER A 205 18.34 0.69 -2.08
C SER A 205 17.30 -0.15 -1.34
N ASP A 206 17.40 -0.22 0.00
CA ASP A 206 16.41 -0.83 0.89
C ASP A 206 15.09 -0.03 0.91
N ASP A 207 15.16 1.29 1.05
CA ASP A 207 13.99 2.18 0.95
C ASP A 207 13.18 1.89 -0.32
N LEU A 208 13.86 1.90 -1.48
CA LEU A 208 13.22 1.63 -2.77
C LEU A 208 12.70 0.20 -2.87
N PHE A 209 13.44 -0.77 -2.34
CA PHE A 209 13.01 -2.17 -2.30
C PHE A 209 11.68 -2.31 -1.56
N TYR A 210 11.57 -1.75 -0.35
CA TYR A 210 10.36 -1.85 0.46
C TYR A 210 9.20 -1.03 -0.10
N LEU A 211 9.47 0.13 -0.70
CA LEU A 211 8.48 0.90 -1.45
C LEU A 211 7.84 0.07 -2.58
N VAL A 212 8.65 -0.58 -3.40
CA VAL A 212 8.15 -1.44 -4.49
C VAL A 212 7.47 -2.68 -3.94
N LYS A 213 8.00 -3.28 -2.88
CA LYS A 213 7.36 -4.43 -2.21
C LYS A 213 5.97 -4.08 -1.69
N GLY A 214 5.81 -2.93 -1.02
CA GLY A 214 4.51 -2.43 -0.55
C GLY A 214 3.53 -2.17 -1.69
N THR A 215 4.02 -1.59 -2.79
CA THR A 215 3.24 -1.41 -4.02
C THR A 215 2.73 -2.76 -4.56
N ASN A 216 3.62 -3.74 -4.68
CA ASN A 216 3.27 -5.07 -5.16
C ASN A 216 2.32 -5.80 -4.21
N TYR A 217 2.47 -5.64 -2.89
CA TYR A 217 1.56 -6.20 -1.88
C TYR A 217 0.14 -5.66 -2.04
N ALA A 218 -0.02 -4.34 -2.16
CA ALA A 218 -1.33 -3.73 -2.36
C ALA A 218 -1.92 -4.12 -3.72
N LEU A 219 -1.11 -4.13 -4.78
CA LEU A 219 -1.54 -4.53 -6.12
C LEU A 219 -1.99 -6.00 -6.16
N TYR A 220 -1.28 -6.90 -5.48
CA TYR A 220 -1.67 -8.31 -5.33
C TYR A 220 -3.07 -8.43 -4.72
N SER A 221 -3.31 -7.74 -3.61
CA SER A 221 -4.60 -7.74 -2.91
C SER A 221 -5.72 -7.20 -3.81
N VAL A 222 -5.47 -6.08 -4.50
CA VAL A 222 -6.46 -5.45 -5.38
C VAL A 222 -6.75 -6.29 -6.63
N LEU A 223 -5.76 -6.97 -7.22
CA LEU A 223 -5.98 -7.86 -8.36
C LEU A 223 -6.85 -9.07 -8.01
N HIS A 224 -6.74 -9.59 -6.78
CA HIS A 224 -7.66 -10.61 -6.27
C HIS A 224 -9.09 -10.10 -6.11
N ALA A 225 -9.26 -8.83 -5.74
CA ALA A 225 -10.58 -8.20 -5.70
C ALA A 225 -11.16 -8.02 -7.10
N ILE A 226 -10.33 -7.59 -8.06
CA ILE A 226 -10.70 -7.46 -9.49
C ILE A 226 -11.13 -8.81 -10.07
N LEU A 227 -10.44 -9.90 -9.74
CA LEU A 227 -10.82 -11.25 -10.16
C LEU A 227 -12.28 -11.60 -9.80
N LYS A 228 -12.74 -11.14 -8.64
CA LYS A 228 -14.10 -11.38 -8.16
C LYS A 228 -15.10 -10.44 -8.82
N ASP A 229 -14.83 -9.14 -8.76
CA ASP A 229 -15.78 -8.11 -9.23
C ASP A 229 -15.92 -8.06 -10.76
N PHE A 230 -14.87 -8.42 -11.50
CA PHE A 230 -14.85 -8.41 -12.97
C PHE A 230 -14.88 -9.82 -13.57
N LYS A 231 -15.26 -10.85 -12.79
CA LYS A 231 -15.22 -12.24 -13.22
C LYS A 231 -15.86 -12.46 -14.59
N THR A 232 -17.09 -11.95 -14.78
CA THR A 232 -17.83 -12.08 -16.04
C THR A 232 -17.08 -11.47 -17.22
N VAL A 233 -16.59 -10.22 -17.08
CA VAL A 233 -15.81 -9.54 -18.12
C VAL A 233 -14.52 -10.31 -18.45
N LEU A 234 -13.82 -10.79 -17.43
CA LEU A 234 -12.57 -11.52 -17.59
C LEU A 234 -12.77 -12.87 -18.27
N GLU A 235 -13.90 -13.55 -18.00
CA GLU A 235 -14.28 -14.81 -18.66
C GLU A 235 -14.67 -14.57 -20.13
N GLU A 236 -15.52 -13.58 -20.39
CA GLU A 236 -15.95 -13.21 -21.74
C GLU A 236 -14.77 -12.81 -22.64
N LYS A 237 -13.86 -12.00 -22.12
CA LYS A 237 -12.64 -11.55 -22.83
C LYS A 237 -11.48 -12.57 -22.74
N LYS A 238 -11.73 -13.77 -22.21
CA LYS A 238 -10.73 -14.86 -22.08
C LYS A 238 -9.43 -14.43 -21.38
N CYS A 239 -9.52 -13.47 -20.46
CA CYS A 239 -8.40 -12.90 -19.73
C CYS A 239 -8.04 -13.68 -18.46
N MET A 240 -8.92 -14.58 -18.01
CA MET A 240 -8.78 -15.30 -16.73
C MET A 240 -7.41 -15.98 -16.51
N PRO A 241 -6.84 -16.73 -17.48
CA PRO A 241 -5.52 -17.35 -17.27
C PRO A 241 -4.40 -16.32 -17.07
N LEU A 242 -4.42 -15.24 -17.85
CA LEU A 242 -3.36 -14.24 -17.84
C LEU A 242 -3.38 -13.40 -16.55
N ILE A 243 -4.55 -13.02 -16.03
CA ILE A 243 -4.64 -12.30 -14.76
C ILE A 243 -4.23 -13.19 -13.57
N GLN A 244 -4.56 -14.47 -13.59
CA GLN A 244 -4.10 -15.43 -12.56
C GLN A 244 -2.57 -15.61 -12.61
N GLU A 245 -1.99 -15.72 -13.80
CA GLU A 245 -0.54 -15.75 -13.98
C GLU A 245 0.13 -14.45 -13.48
N THR A 246 -0.50 -13.29 -13.75
CA THR A 246 -0.03 -11.99 -13.27
C THR A 246 0.01 -11.94 -11.75
N ILE A 247 -1.05 -12.38 -11.09
CA ILE A 247 -1.14 -12.46 -9.62
C ILE A 247 -0.08 -13.40 -9.05
N SER A 248 0.09 -14.58 -9.66
CA SER A 248 1.12 -15.54 -9.27
C SER A 248 2.53 -14.95 -9.41
N ARG A 249 2.77 -14.17 -10.48
CA ARG A 249 4.04 -13.48 -10.69
C ARG A 249 4.28 -12.40 -9.64
N ILE A 250 3.28 -11.58 -9.30
CA ILE A 250 3.42 -10.57 -8.25
C ILE A 250 3.72 -11.22 -6.91
N LYS A 251 3.10 -12.35 -6.59
CA LYS A 251 3.34 -13.08 -5.33
C LYS A 251 4.81 -13.49 -5.15
N GLN A 252 5.57 -13.65 -6.23
CA GLN A 252 7.01 -13.91 -6.16
C GLN A 252 7.83 -12.72 -5.61
N SER A 253 7.23 -11.55 -5.42
CA SER A 253 7.84 -10.42 -4.71
C SER A 253 7.75 -10.50 -3.18
N ASP A 254 7.07 -11.54 -2.65
CA ASP A 254 6.93 -11.80 -1.21
C ASP A 254 8.16 -12.52 -0.62
N PHE A 255 9.34 -11.93 -0.80
CA PHE A 255 10.58 -12.39 -0.16
C PHE A 255 11.11 -11.31 0.78
N ASP A 256 11.73 -11.76 1.88
CA ASP A 256 12.26 -10.89 2.94
C ASP A 256 13.74 -11.21 3.13
N PRO A 257 14.63 -10.54 2.37
CA PRO A 257 16.05 -10.74 2.54
C PRO A 257 16.48 -10.11 3.88
N ILE A 258 17.43 -10.76 4.58
CA ILE A 258 17.98 -10.22 5.84
C ILE A 258 18.71 -8.89 5.57
N ILE A 259 19.36 -8.78 4.42
CA ILE A 259 20.03 -7.57 3.95
C ILE A 259 19.61 -7.35 2.49
N VAL A 260 19.10 -6.16 2.19
CA VAL A 260 18.84 -5.76 0.80
C VAL A 260 20.18 -5.47 0.13
N VAL A 261 20.42 -6.10 -1.00
CA VAL A 261 21.68 -5.96 -1.75
C VAL A 261 21.37 -5.42 -3.13
N SER A 262 22.04 -4.30 -3.45
CA SER A 262 22.11 -3.68 -4.78
C SER A 262 23.53 -3.88 -5.32
N GLY A 263 23.78 -5.00 -6.00
CA GLY A 263 25.07 -5.27 -6.62
C GLY A 263 25.04 -4.98 -8.12
N ASP A 264 26.18 -4.60 -8.71
CA ASP A 264 26.26 -4.49 -10.18
C ASP A 264 25.92 -5.82 -10.88
N ASN A 265 25.58 -5.77 -12.17
CA ASN A 265 25.22 -6.94 -12.97
C ASN A 265 26.29 -8.06 -12.98
N GLU A 266 27.54 -7.72 -12.64
CA GLU A 266 28.69 -8.62 -12.57
C GLU A 266 29.02 -9.06 -11.13
N SER A 267 28.24 -8.63 -10.15
CA SER A 267 28.44 -8.99 -8.74
C SER A 267 28.09 -10.44 -8.48
N LEU A 268 28.88 -11.09 -7.63
CA LEU A 268 28.63 -12.47 -7.17
C LEU A 268 27.47 -12.57 -6.17
N LEU A 269 26.94 -11.43 -5.70
CA LEU A 269 25.82 -11.38 -4.76
C LEU A 269 24.47 -11.23 -5.48
N ALA A 270 23.41 -11.74 -4.88
CA ALA A 270 22.05 -11.56 -5.39
C ALA A 270 21.67 -10.07 -5.41
N ASN A 271 21.26 -9.56 -6.57
CA ASN A 271 20.67 -8.23 -6.67
C ASN A 271 19.15 -8.33 -6.53
N HIS A 272 18.66 -8.03 -5.33
CA HIS A 272 17.24 -8.09 -4.99
C HIS A 272 16.43 -7.03 -5.74
N LEU A 273 17.02 -5.87 -6.06
CA LEU A 273 16.36 -4.83 -6.84
C LEU A 273 16.18 -5.25 -8.30
N ILE A 274 17.16 -5.93 -8.90
CA ILE A 274 17.03 -6.48 -10.26
C ILE A 274 15.97 -7.58 -10.30
N GLN A 275 15.95 -8.47 -9.29
CA GLN A 275 14.91 -9.50 -9.20
C GLN A 275 13.51 -8.84 -9.12
N LEU A 276 13.37 -7.83 -8.26
CA LEU A 276 12.12 -7.10 -8.10
C LEU A 276 11.75 -6.29 -9.36
N ALA A 277 12.72 -5.72 -10.07
CA ALA A 277 12.53 -5.05 -11.36
C ALA A 277 12.05 -6.05 -12.43
N GLY A 278 12.65 -7.23 -12.50
CA GLY A 278 12.23 -8.28 -13.42
C GLY A 278 10.79 -8.76 -13.16
N ILE A 279 10.38 -8.85 -11.89
CA ILE A 279 8.99 -9.14 -11.52
C ILE A 279 8.08 -7.98 -11.93
N THR A 280 8.41 -6.75 -11.53
CA THR A 280 7.63 -5.52 -11.78
C THR A 280 7.42 -5.29 -13.28
N SER A 281 8.47 -5.47 -14.09
CA SER A 281 8.41 -5.34 -15.55
C SER A 281 7.53 -6.40 -16.19
N ASP A 282 7.65 -7.67 -15.78
CA ASP A 282 6.81 -8.76 -16.31
C ASP A 282 5.33 -8.54 -15.98
N VAL A 283 5.03 -8.16 -14.74
CA VAL A 283 3.67 -7.81 -14.30
C VAL A 283 3.11 -6.67 -15.11
N ARG A 284 3.88 -5.59 -15.29
CA ARG A 284 3.49 -4.44 -16.11
C ARG A 284 3.18 -4.87 -17.55
N GLN A 285 4.01 -5.73 -18.15
CA GLN A 285 3.78 -6.23 -19.50
C GLN A 285 2.51 -7.09 -19.58
N LYS A 286 2.25 -7.95 -18.60
CA LYS A 286 1.03 -8.76 -18.53
C LYS A 286 -0.23 -7.90 -18.37
N LEU A 287 -0.19 -6.85 -17.55
CA LEU A 287 -1.28 -5.88 -17.45
C LEU A 287 -1.52 -5.14 -18.78
N LYS A 288 -0.46 -4.75 -19.51
CA LYS A 288 -0.61 -4.19 -20.87
C LYS A 288 -1.27 -5.17 -21.84
N SER A 289 -0.86 -6.44 -21.80
CA SER A 289 -1.47 -7.50 -22.61
C SER A 289 -2.93 -7.71 -22.25
N LEU A 290 -3.29 -7.64 -20.97
CA LEU A 290 -4.68 -7.66 -20.51
C LEU A 290 -5.49 -6.49 -21.09
N ASN A 291 -4.96 -5.27 -21.08
CA ASN A 291 -5.64 -4.13 -21.73
C ASN A 291 -5.92 -4.39 -23.21
N VAL A 292 -4.94 -4.93 -23.95
CA VAL A 292 -5.12 -5.29 -25.37
C VAL A 292 -6.18 -6.38 -25.55
N MET A 293 -6.32 -7.32 -24.62
CA MET A 293 -7.36 -8.37 -24.68
C MET A 293 -8.75 -7.83 -24.32
N LEU A 294 -8.84 -6.92 -23.35
CA LEU A 294 -10.08 -6.30 -22.90
C LEU A 294 -10.69 -5.38 -23.97
N ASP A 295 -9.84 -4.73 -24.76
CA ASP A 295 -10.23 -3.83 -25.85
C ASP A 295 -10.70 -4.56 -27.12
N LYS A 296 -10.24 -5.80 -27.32
CA LYS A 296 -10.68 -6.63 -28.47
C LYS A 296 -12.15 -6.99 -28.31
N ASN A 297 -12.95 -6.73 -29.34
CA ASN A 297 -14.38 -7.07 -29.41
C ASN A 297 -14.62 -8.58 -29.30
#